data_AF-X5QYC5-F1
#
_entry.id   AF-X5QYC5-F1
#
_cell.length_a   1.000
_cell.length_b   1.000
_cell.length_c   1.000
_cell.angle_alpha   90.00
_cell.angle_beta   90.00
_cell.angle_gamma   90.00
#
_symmetry.space_group_name_H-M   'P 1'
#
loop_
_entity.id
_entity.type
_entity.pdbx_description
1 polymer ?
#
loop_
_entity_poly.entity_id
_entity_poly.type
_entity_poly.pdbx_seq_one_letter_code
_entity_poly.pdbx_strand_id
1 'polypeptide(L)' 'MNTPTATFHDIWAGPVPAHVVAFKTTRKGERVVRYRWQRVDGNHCCSVVYLTPAAAAAAKRRDARFSNVVA' A
#
# COMPACT_ATOMS: atom_id res chain seq x y z
N MET A 1 -11.03 -10.85 -5.40
CA MET A 1 -10.78 -9.98 -4.23
C MET A 1 -10.41 -8.62 -4.76
N ASN A 2 -11.13 -7.57 -4.37
CA ASN A 2 -10.80 -6.22 -4.81
C ASN A 2 -9.47 -5.80 -4.19
N THR A 3 -8.58 -5.26 -5.02
CA THR A 3 -7.32 -4.69 -4.54
C THR A 3 -7.61 -3.35 -3.89
N PRO A 4 -7.18 -3.10 -2.64
CA PRO A 4 -7.39 -1.80 -2.02
C PRO A 4 -6.75 -0.67 -2.83
N THR A 5 -7.48 0.44 -2.96
CA THR A 5 -7.08 1.64 -3.68
C THR A 5 -7.21 2.88 -2.81
N ALA A 6 -6.46 3.93 -3.13
CA ALA A 6 -6.48 5.20 -2.43
C ALA A 6 -5.88 6.32 -3.29
N THR A 7 -6.00 7.55 -2.82
CA THR A 7 -5.16 8.67 -3.27
C THR A 7 -4.07 8.90 -2.23
N PHE A 8 -2.81 8.86 -2.66
CA PHE A 8 -1.63 9.16 -1.84
C PHE A 8 -1.17 10.60 -2.09
N HIS A 9 -1.04 11.38 -1.03
CA HIS A 9 -0.54 12.77 -1.06
C HIS A 9 0.98 12.76 -0.93
N ASP A 10 1.65 12.62 -2.06
CA ASP A 10 3.11 12.68 -2.14
C ASP A 10 3.57 14.14 -1.99
N ILE A 11 4.63 14.36 -1.20
CA ILE A 11 5.11 15.72 -0.92
C ILE A 11 5.71 16.43 -2.14
N TRP A 12 6.11 15.68 -3.17
CA TRP A 12 6.72 16.20 -4.39
C TRP A 12 5.76 16.15 -5.57
N ALA A 13 5.02 15.06 -5.71
CA ALA A 13 4.12 14.83 -6.85
C ALA A 13 2.66 15.24 -6.59
N GLY A 14 2.31 15.62 -5.36
CA GLY A 14 0.93 15.92 -4.98
C GLY A 14 0.05 14.67 -4.90
N PRO A 15 -1.27 14.78 -5.14
CA PRO A 15 -2.19 13.64 -5.09
C PRO A 15 -1.97 12.66 -6.24
N VAL A 16 -1.55 11.44 -5.92
CA VAL A 16 -1.28 10.37 -6.90
C VAL A 16 -2.15 9.14 -6.58
N PRO A 17 -2.80 8.51 -7.57
CA PRO A 17 -3.50 7.26 -7.35
C PRO A 17 -2.55 6.17 -6.85
N ALA A 18 -3.02 5.38 -5.88
CA ALA A 18 -2.26 4.32 -5.25
C ALA A 18 -3.12 3.06 -5.10
N HIS A 19 -2.45 1.91 -5.08
CA HIS A 19 -3.07 0.61 -4.90
C HIS A 19 -2.15 -0.30 -4.09
N VAL A 20 -2.74 -1.31 -3.46
CA VAL A 20 -1.97 -2.31 -2.73
C VAL A 20 -1.45 -3.38 -3.68
N VAL A 21 -0.16 -3.67 -3.62
CA VAL A 21 0.47 -4.73 -4.41
C VAL A 21 1.04 -5.83 -3.52
N ALA A 22 0.94 -7.06 -4.00
CA ALA A 22 1.61 -8.21 -3.40
C ALA A 22 3.05 -8.29 -3.90
N PHE A 23 3.98 -8.65 -3.01
CA PHE A 23 5.36 -8.99 -3.36
C PHE A 23 5.84 -10.19 -2.54
N LYS A 24 6.76 -10.96 -3.11
CA LYS A 24 7.36 -12.12 -2.44
C LYS A 24 8.63 -11.66 -1.73
N THR A 25 8.80 -12.07 -0.48
CA THR A 25 10.01 -11.82 0.31
C THR A 25 10.36 -13.05 1.13
N THR A 26 11.60 -13.11 1.66
CA THR A 26 12.05 -14.21 2.51
C THR A 26 12.09 -13.73 3.95
N ARG A 27 11.44 -14.45 4.87
CA ARG A 27 11.48 -14.17 6.30
C ARG A 27 11.83 -15.44 7.05
N LYS A 28 12.91 -15.44 7.83
CA LYS A 28 13.39 -16.61 8.59
C LYS A 28 13.58 -17.86 7.70
N GLY A 29 14.07 -17.68 6.47
CA GLY A 29 14.27 -18.79 5.52
C GLY A 29 13.03 -19.19 4.71
N GLU A 30 11.84 -18.69 5.05
CA GLU A 30 10.60 -19.02 4.34
C GLU A 30 10.19 -17.94 3.34
N ARG A 31 9.72 -18.36 2.16
CA ARG A 31 9.18 -17.45 1.15
C ARG A 31 7.74 -17.08 1.50
N VAL A 32 7.51 -15.82 1.84
CA VAL A 32 6.21 -15.28 2.25
C VAL A 32 5.72 -14.21 1.29
N VAL A 33 4.39 -14.07 1.18
CA VAL A 33 3.75 -12.97 0.47
C VAL A 33 3.49 -11.82 1.44
N ARG A 34 3.83 -10.61 1.03
CA ARG A 34 3.57 -9.36 1.76
C ARG A 34 2.93 -8.35 0.83
N TYR A 35 2.31 -7.35 1.44
CA TYR A 35 1.56 -6.32 0.73
C TYR A 35 2.14 -4.94 1.04
N ARG A 36 2.14 -4.03 0.08
CA ARG A 36 2.53 -2.62 0.28
C ARG A 36 1.69 -1.71 -0.59
N TRP A 37 1.60 -0.44 -0.22
CA TRP A 37 1.01 0.60 -1.06
C TRP A 37 2.02 1.07 -2.11
N GLN A 38 1.58 1.08 -3.37
CA GLN A 38 2.35 1.54 -4.53
C GLN A 38 1.54 2.59 -5.29
N ARG A 39 2.22 3.66 -5.70
CA ARG A 39 1.72 4.67 -6.63
C ARG A 39 1.53 4.03 -8.01
N VAL A 40 0.65 4.59 -8.83
CA VAL A 40 0.43 4.12 -10.22
C VAL A 40 1.67 4.23 -11.11
N ASP A 41 2.62 5.10 -10.79
CA ASP A 41 3.90 5.24 -11.50
C ASP A 41 4.96 4.21 -11.06
N GLY A 42 4.61 3.28 -10.17
CA GLY A 42 5.48 2.21 -9.72
C GLY A 42 6.31 2.55 -8.47
N ASN A 43 6.30 3.79 -8.00
CA ASN A 43 7.00 4.17 -6.77
C ASN A 43 6.24 3.71 -5.53
N HIS A 44 6.93 3.40 -4.43
CA HIS A 44 6.25 3.03 -3.17
C HIS A 44 5.73 4.30 -2.49
N CYS A 45 4.53 4.23 -1.93
CA CYS A 45 3.99 5.36 -1.14
C CYS A 45 4.71 5.47 0.22
N CYS A 46 5.09 4.33 0.80
CA CYS A 46 5.78 4.25 2.09
C CYS A 46 6.45 2.88 2.27
N SER A 47 7.45 2.80 3.15
CA SER A 47 8.20 1.56 3.44
C SER A 47 7.44 0.52 4.29
N VAL A 48 6.18 0.80 4.67
CA VAL A 48 5.40 -0.09 5.54
C VAL A 48 4.86 -1.28 4.74
N VAL A 49 4.99 -2.48 5.32
CA VAL A 49 4.59 -3.75 4.72
C VAL A 49 3.53 -4.46 5.57
N TYR A 50 2.56 -5.10 4.92
CA TYR A 50 1.38 -5.68 5.55
C TYR A 50 1.27 -7.18 5.26
N LEU A 51 0.53 -7.88 6.11
CA LEU A 51 0.25 -9.32 5.96
C LEU A 51 -0.95 -9.59 5.06
N THR A 52 -1.90 -8.67 4.97
CA THR A 52 -3.11 -8.80 4.15
C THR A 52 -3.48 -7.46 3.50
N PRO A 53 -4.22 -7.47 2.38
CA PRO A 53 -4.74 -6.24 1.78
C PRO A 53 -5.67 -5.46 2.73
N ALA A 54 -6.52 -6.16 3.49
CA ALA A 54 -7.44 -5.54 4.45
C ALA A 54 -6.70 -4.80 5.57
N ALA A 55 -5.60 -5.37 6.08
CA ALA A 55 -4.76 -4.69 7.07
C ALA A 55 -4.08 -3.44 6.49
N ALA A 56 -3.66 -3.49 5.22
CA ALA A 56 -3.09 -2.34 4.52
C ALA A 56 -4.12 -1.21 4.36
N ALA A 57 -5.37 -1.53 4.02
CA ALA A 57 -6.45 -0.55 3.92
C ALA A 57 -6.79 0.05 5.29
N ALA A 58 -7.00 -0.80 6.31
CA ALA A 58 -7.32 -0.37 7.67
C ALA A 58 -6.26 0.59 8.24
N ALA A 59 -4.98 0.30 8.02
CA ALA A 59 -3.87 1.14 8.47
C ALA A 59 -3.85 2.53 7.82
N LYS A 60 -4.38 2.68 6.60
CA LYS A 60 -4.35 3.96 5.85
C LYS A 60 -5.60 4.80 5.95
N ARG A 61 -6.70 4.27 6.50
CA ARG A 61 -7.93 5.05 6.75
C ARG A 61 -7.71 6.26 7.67
N ARG A 62 -6.67 6.26 8.50
CA ARG A 62 -6.32 7.35 9.45
C ARG A 62 -4.96 8.00 9.16
N ASP A 63 -4.30 7.63 8.07
CA ASP A 63 -3.01 8.22 7.69
C ASP A 63 -3.28 9.51 6.91
N ALA A 64 -2.80 10.65 7.40
CA ALA A 64 -3.04 11.95 6.78
C ALA A 64 -2.51 12.05 5.32
N ARG A 65 -1.57 11.18 4.94
CA ARG A 65 -1.06 11.12 3.56
C ARG A 65 -1.96 10.33 2.61
N PHE A 66 -3.04 9.72 3.11
CA PHE A 66 -3.95 8.91 2.32
C PHE A 66 -5.37 9.47 2.40
N SER A 67 -6.09 9.40 1.29
CA SER A 67 -7.51 9.72 1.20
C SER A 67 -8.23 8.75 0.27
N ASN A 68 -9.56 8.71 0.33
CA ASN A 68 -10.40 7.84 -0.51
C ASN A 68 -9.99 6.35 -0.45
N VAL A 69 -9.64 5.86 0.74
CA VAL A 69 -9.19 4.48 0.92
C VAL A 69 -10.37 3.51 0.77
N VAL A 70 -10.32 2.68 -0.27
CA VAL A 70 -11.28 1.60 -0.55
C VAL A 70 -10.62 0.25 -0.28
N ALA A 71 -11.35 -0.69 0.34
CA ALA A 71 -10.86 -2.01 0.74
C ALA A 71 -11.43 -3.12 -0.15
#